data_AF-A0A1M4SYH8-F1
#
_entry.id   AF-A0A1M4SYH8-F1
#
_cell.length_a   1.000
_cell.length_b   1.000
_cell.length_c   1.000
_cell.angle_alpha   90.00
_cell.angle_beta   90.00
_cell.angle_gamma   90.00
#
_symmetry.space_group_name_H-M   'P 1'
#
loop_
_entity.id
_entity.type
_entity.pdbx_description
1 polymer ?
#
loop_
_entity_poly.entity_id
_entity_poly.type
_entity_poly.pdbx_seq_one_letter_code
_entity_poly.pdbx_strand_id
1 'polypeptide(L)'
;MTHLTPALMLSVFALCACVPAPSAPPQTLTLSPTGYRADGDQCRLALESEATVNYLDDAADLVACPADMENLGVFAIDTGGVEVARIAGYVLYSVPTR
;
A
#
# COMPACT_ATOMS: atom_id res chain seq x y z
N MET A 1 46.24 6.33 -53.06
CA MET A 1 46.04 5.84 -51.68
C MET A 1 44.83 6.59 -51.11
N THR A 2 43.63 6.55 -51.70
CA THR A 2 42.65 5.45 -51.81
C THR A 2 42.33 4.73 -50.49
N HIS A 3 41.12 5.04 -49.99
CA HIS A 3 40.23 4.36 -49.04
C HIS A 3 40.59 4.33 -47.56
N LEU A 4 39.76 4.97 -46.73
CA LEU A 4 38.71 4.33 -45.93
C LEU A 4 38.18 5.33 -44.89
N THR A 5 36.88 5.63 -44.90
CA THR A 5 36.16 5.85 -43.63
C THR A 5 34.80 5.17 -43.74
N PRO A 6 34.51 4.21 -42.85
CA PRO A 6 33.37 3.32 -42.96
C PRO A 6 32.08 4.02 -42.57
N ALA A 7 31.00 3.43 -43.08
CA ALA A 7 29.61 3.79 -42.89
C ALA A 7 29.30 4.27 -41.47
N LEU A 8 28.75 5.47 -41.40
CA LEU A 8 28.06 6.02 -40.25
C LEU A 8 26.87 5.11 -39.96
N MET A 9 27.05 4.18 -39.03
CA MET A 9 26.01 3.26 -38.58
C MET A 9 24.97 4.09 -37.83
N LEU A 10 23.81 4.26 -38.47
CA LEU A 10 22.67 5.03 -37.96
C LEU A 10 22.05 4.27 -36.76
N SER A 11 22.47 4.63 -35.55
CA SER A 11 21.87 4.13 -34.30
C SER A 11 20.47 4.70 -34.14
N VAL A 12 19.45 3.97 -34.58
CA VAL A 12 18.05 4.25 -34.27
C VAL A 12 17.83 3.94 -32.79
N PHE A 13 17.93 4.95 -31.95
CA PHE A 13 17.42 4.90 -30.58
C PHE A 13 15.89 4.78 -30.66
N ALA A 14 15.37 3.56 -30.44
CA ALA A 14 13.96 3.33 -30.22
C ALA A 14 13.58 3.95 -28.86
N LEU A 15 13.02 5.16 -28.91
CA LEU A 15 12.38 5.82 -27.78
C LEU A 15 11.18 4.97 -27.35
N CYS A 16 11.38 4.16 -26.31
CA CYS A 16 10.30 3.49 -25.59
C CYS A 16 9.46 4.59 -24.90
N ALA A 17 8.35 4.98 -25.51
CA ALA A 17 7.43 5.92 -24.91
C ALA A 17 6.69 5.22 -23.75
N CYS A 18 6.99 5.60 -22.51
CA CYS A 18 6.21 5.21 -21.35
C CYS A 18 4.80 5.81 -21.49
N VAL A 19 3.84 4.99 -21.91
CA VAL A 19 2.41 5.35 -21.80
C VAL A 19 2.07 5.36 -20.30
N PRO A 20 1.55 6.47 -19.75
CA PRO A 20 1.11 6.49 -18.37
C PRO A 20 0.00 5.47 -18.19
N ALA A 21 0.15 4.57 -17.21
CA ALA A 21 -0.89 3.63 -16.83
C ALA A 21 -2.17 4.41 -16.44
N PRO A 22 -3.36 3.87 -16.72
CA PRO A 22 -4.60 4.44 -16.21
C PRO A 22 -4.49 4.65 -14.69
N SER A 23 -5.02 5.77 -14.18
CA SER A 23 -5.14 5.99 -12.75
C SER A 23 -5.90 4.84 -12.11
N ALA A 24 -5.35 4.24 -11.06
CA ALA A 24 -6.03 3.20 -10.31
C ALA A 24 -7.40 3.69 -9.82
N PRO A 25 -8.43 2.83 -9.80
CA PRO A 25 -9.72 3.18 -9.24
C PRO A 25 -9.57 3.59 -7.77
N PRO A 26 -10.50 4.41 -7.23
CA PRO A 26 -10.51 4.76 -5.81
C PRO A 26 -10.54 3.48 -4.97
N GLN A 27 -9.55 3.33 -4.10
CA GLN A 27 -9.49 2.17 -3.20
C GLN A 27 -10.54 2.34 -2.10
N THR A 28 -11.30 1.29 -1.83
CA THR A 28 -12.23 1.21 -0.70
C THR A 28 -11.79 0.10 0.26
N LEU A 29 -12.03 0.30 1.56
CA LEU A 29 -11.71 -0.69 2.58
C LEU A 29 -13.01 -1.31 3.11
N THR A 30 -13.04 -2.64 3.17
CA THR A 30 -14.09 -3.38 3.88
C THR A 30 -13.67 -3.51 5.34
N LEU A 31 -14.45 -2.99 6.28
CA LEU A 31 -14.10 -2.97 7.71
C LEU A 31 -15.08 -3.79 8.56
N SER A 32 -14.56 -4.54 9.55
CA SER A 32 -15.38 -5.26 10.55
C SER A 32 -16.30 -4.30 11.32
N PRO A 33 -17.59 -4.58 11.53
CA PRO A 33 -18.54 -3.67 12.18
C PRO A 33 -18.18 -3.27 13.62
N THR A 34 -17.34 -4.06 14.31
CA THR A 34 -16.90 -3.81 15.69
C THR A 34 -15.51 -3.17 15.74
N GLY A 35 -15.21 -2.51 16.86
CA GLY A 35 -13.86 -2.02 17.14
C GLY A 35 -12.88 -3.18 17.34
N TYR A 36 -11.59 -2.93 17.11
CA TYR A 36 -10.53 -3.94 17.13
C TYR A 36 -10.24 -4.47 18.53
N ARG A 37 -9.85 -3.60 19.48
CA ARG A 37 -9.49 -4.04 20.85
C ARG A 37 -10.70 -4.22 21.75
N ALA A 38 -11.75 -3.42 21.52
CA ALA A 38 -12.99 -3.43 22.27
C ALA A 38 -14.11 -2.75 21.46
N ASP A 39 -15.35 -2.94 21.88
CA ASP A 39 -16.49 -2.19 21.33
C ASP A 39 -16.26 -0.68 21.49
N GLY A 40 -16.47 0.06 20.39
CA GLY A 40 -16.23 1.50 20.35
C GLY A 40 -14.80 1.93 20.04
N ASP A 41 -13.84 0.99 19.90
CA ASP A 41 -12.52 1.33 19.37
C ASP A 41 -12.67 1.89 17.94
N GLN A 42 -11.98 3.00 17.66
CA GLN A 42 -12.01 3.67 16.36
C GLN A 42 -11.24 2.86 15.31
N CYS A 43 -10.24 2.09 15.74
CA CYS A 43 -9.55 1.15 14.87
C CYS A 43 -10.40 -0.11 14.68
N ARG A 44 -10.43 -0.64 13.46
CA ARG A 44 -11.28 -1.78 13.06
C ARG A 44 -10.47 -2.75 12.19
N LEU A 45 -10.79 -4.03 12.22
CA LEU A 45 -10.20 -5.01 11.29
C LEU A 45 -10.52 -4.61 9.85
N ALA A 46 -9.50 -4.55 9.01
CA ALA A 46 -9.61 -4.44 7.57
C ALA A 46 -9.73 -5.84 6.98
N LEU A 47 -10.89 -6.13 6.39
CA LEU A 47 -11.18 -7.42 5.80
C LEU A 47 -10.55 -7.53 4.40
N GLU A 48 -10.54 -8.74 3.88
CA GLU A 48 -10.01 -9.04 2.55
C GLU A 48 -10.78 -8.28 1.46
N SER A 49 -10.01 -7.64 0.57
CA SER A 49 -10.48 -6.84 -0.55
C SER A 49 -9.31 -6.62 -1.53
N GLU A 50 -9.61 -6.07 -2.71
CA GLU A 50 -8.58 -5.67 -3.67
C GLU A 50 -7.55 -4.69 -3.08
N ALA A 51 -7.97 -3.83 -2.15
CA ALA A 51 -7.11 -2.84 -1.50
C ALA A 51 -6.23 -3.43 -0.39
N THR A 52 -6.60 -4.59 0.17
CA THR A 52 -5.94 -5.17 1.35
C THR A 52 -5.09 -6.40 1.05
N VAL A 53 -5.28 -7.04 -0.11
CA VAL A 53 -4.63 -8.33 -0.46
C VAL A 53 -3.10 -8.35 -0.30
N ASN A 54 -2.42 -7.22 -0.52
CA ASN A 54 -0.95 -7.13 -0.39
C ASN A 54 -0.46 -6.92 1.05
N TYR A 55 -1.35 -6.79 2.02
CA TYR A 55 -1.03 -6.46 3.41
C TYR A 55 -1.57 -7.50 4.42
N LEU A 56 -2.35 -8.47 3.97
CA LEU A 56 -2.85 -9.56 4.80
C LEU A 56 -1.74 -10.57 5.07
N ASP A 57 -1.69 -11.06 6.30
CA ASP A 57 -0.69 -12.00 6.80
C ASP A 57 -1.40 -13.00 7.73
N ASP A 58 -1.00 -14.27 7.74
CA ASP A 58 -1.62 -15.31 8.58
C ASP A 58 -1.21 -15.22 10.06
N ALA A 59 -0.12 -14.52 10.35
CA ALA A 59 0.40 -14.26 11.70
C ALA A 59 0.13 -12.83 12.18
N ALA A 60 -0.68 -12.04 11.46
CA ALA A 60 -1.03 -10.69 11.88
C ALA A 60 -2.43 -10.25 11.42
N ASP A 61 -3.12 -9.51 12.29
CA ASP A 61 -4.34 -8.81 11.95
C ASP A 61 -4.00 -7.55 11.14
N LEU A 62 -4.74 -7.32 10.05
CA LEU A 62 -4.70 -6.04 9.35
C LEU A 62 -5.75 -5.10 9.96
N VAL A 63 -5.29 -4.02 10.60
CA VAL A 63 -6.14 -3.08 11.33
C VAL A 63 -6.13 -1.71 10.66
N ALA A 64 -7.31 -1.18 10.34
CA ALA A 64 -7.49 0.17 9.82
C ALA A 64 -7.86 1.14 10.95
N CYS A 65 -7.02 2.14 11.14
CA CYS A 65 -7.17 3.22 12.11
C CYS A 65 -7.40 4.55 11.37
N PRO A 66 -8.40 5.40 11.72
CA PRO A 66 -8.62 6.68 11.05
C PRO A 66 -7.33 7.52 11.04
N ALA A 67 -6.96 8.09 9.90
CA ALA A 67 -5.67 8.76 9.76
C ALA A 67 -5.52 10.05 10.58
N ASP A 68 -6.64 10.61 11.03
CA ASP A 68 -6.75 11.81 11.87
C ASP A 68 -6.92 11.50 13.37
N MET A 69 -6.91 10.22 13.78
CA MET A 69 -6.98 9.90 15.21
C MET A 69 -5.70 10.35 15.94
N GLU A 70 -5.85 11.02 17.08
CA GLU A 70 -4.73 11.60 17.82
C GLU A 70 -3.75 10.55 18.40
N ASN A 71 -4.22 9.32 18.63
CA ASN A 71 -3.49 8.28 19.37
C ASN A 71 -2.94 7.15 18.49
N LEU A 72 -2.67 7.39 17.19
CA LEU A 72 -2.05 6.41 16.29
C LEU A 72 -0.76 5.80 16.84
N GLY A 73 0.13 6.65 17.39
CA GLY A 73 1.40 6.19 17.95
C GLY A 73 1.22 5.30 19.18
N VAL A 74 0.23 5.59 20.03
CA VAL A 74 -0.10 4.76 21.19
C VAL A 74 -0.67 3.42 20.73
N PHE A 75 -1.55 3.43 19.72
CA PHE A 75 -2.06 2.20 19.13
C PHE A 75 -0.91 1.28 18.66
N ALA A 76 0.04 1.81 17.89
CA ALA A 76 1.19 1.04 17.40
C ALA A 76 2.03 0.46 18.54
N ILE A 77 2.31 1.24 19.58
CA ILE A 77 3.10 0.80 20.75
C ILE A 77 2.36 -0.30 21.53
N ASP A 78 1.08 -0.09 21.86
CA ASP A 78 0.31 -1.00 22.71
C ASP A 78 0.03 -2.34 22.02
N THR A 79 -0.13 -2.32 20.69
CA THR A 79 -0.44 -3.51 19.89
C THR A 79 0.79 -4.18 19.29
N GLY A 80 1.95 -3.50 19.28
CA GLY A 80 3.09 -3.91 18.46
C GLY A 80 2.84 -3.74 16.96
N GLY A 81 1.84 -2.94 16.59
CA GLY A 81 1.43 -2.73 15.21
C GLY A 81 2.47 -1.96 14.38
N VAL A 82 2.69 -2.40 13.15
CA VAL A 82 3.56 -1.73 12.17
C VAL A 82 2.70 -1.13 11.05
N GLU A 83 2.87 0.15 10.77
CA GLU A 83 2.20 0.81 9.65
C GLU A 83 2.66 0.18 8.33
N VAL A 84 1.72 -0.32 7.53
CA VAL A 84 1.99 -0.97 6.23
C VAL A 84 1.46 -0.17 5.04
N ALA A 85 0.44 0.68 5.25
CA ALA A 85 -0.12 1.52 4.19
C ALA A 85 -1.00 2.66 4.73
N ARG A 86 -1.31 3.61 3.84
CA ARG A 86 -2.33 4.65 4.05
C ARG A 86 -3.30 4.65 2.88
N ILE A 87 -4.56 4.31 3.13
CA ILE A 87 -5.58 4.07 2.10
C ILE A 87 -6.93 4.58 2.59
N ALA A 88 -7.68 5.25 1.71
CA ALA A 88 -9.07 5.65 1.95
C ALA A 88 -9.33 6.42 3.27
N GLY A 89 -8.36 7.22 3.73
CA GLY A 89 -8.47 7.98 4.99
C GLY A 89 -8.07 7.19 6.26
N TYR A 90 -7.50 5.99 6.10
CA TYR A 90 -7.01 5.15 7.18
C TYR A 90 -5.50 4.94 7.10
N VAL A 91 -4.90 4.70 8.26
CA VAL A 91 -3.59 4.07 8.43
C VAL A 91 -3.83 2.59 8.69
N LEU A 92 -3.22 1.74 7.88
CA LEU A 92 -3.27 0.29 8.04
C LEU A 92 -2.06 -0.16 8.86
N TYR A 93 -2.33 -0.91 9.93
CA TYR A 93 -1.33 -1.56 10.77
C TYR A 93 -1.41 -3.08 10.61
N SER A 94 -0.26 -3.71 10.46
CA SER A 94 -0.10 -5.16 10.70
C SER A 94 0.16 -5.36 12.20
N VAL A 95 -0.75 -6.04 12.89
CA VAL A 95 -0.71 -6.28 14.33
C VAL A 95 -0.48 -7.77 14.58
N PRO A 96 0.65 -8.20 15.17
CA PRO A 96 0.93 -9.62 15.37
C PRO A 96 -0.16 -10.34 16.17
N THR A 97 -0.68 -11.44 15.63
CA THR A 97 -1.55 -12.35 16.37
C THR A 97 -0.67 -13.32 17.15
N ARG A 98 -0.97 -13.52 18.43
CA ARG A 98 -0.14 -14.31 19.35
C ARG A 98 -0.65 -15.73 19.53
#